data_AF-A0A5J4KVN1-F1
#
_entry.id   AF-A0A5J4KVN1-F1
#
_cell.length_a   1.000
_cell.length_b   1.000
_cell.length_c   1.000
_cell.angle_alpha   90.00
_cell.angle_beta   90.00
_cell.angle_gamma   90.00
#
_symmetry.space_group_name_H-M   'P 1'
#
loop_
_entity.id
_entity.type
_entity.pdbx_description
1 polymer ?
#
loop_
_entity_poly.entity_id
_entity_poly.type
_entity_poly.pdbx_seq_one_letter_code
_entity_poly.pdbx_strand_id
1 'polypeptide(L)'
;MLGGIFHVVGSGGGKSTHFSRADYQSGLNLTDASRQVPDVSANADPATGYAVYLTPKNPKDPGWQVVGGTSAASPLWAGIAADINQALRAIHVSPLGHALPALYRIYNTPQIYPPYHDIVKGSNLFYQAGPNYDLVTGMGTPDAWNIMRDLQGAPGLPTQLLQNVSFEGGLAPWQEHSAGGYELISMANPHTGTYSAYLCGYSNCDDTITQTLTIPASTHNAVLSYWIYIGRADTTTTCTDTFHVFLRAPTAPGTTATDIQKLCNTDANGWVQYSFDITAALVPYLGKPVQLGFQAIGATSPRSSFFVNVDDVSLYVTRG
;
A
#
# COMPACT_ATOMS: atom_id res chain seq x y z
N MET A 1 -21.20 -21.55 47.49
CA MET A 1 -21.17 -22.86 46.84
C MET A 1 -22.53 -23.05 46.15
N LEU A 2 -22.60 -22.71 44.86
CA LEU A 2 -23.74 -22.98 43.97
C LEU A 2 -23.09 -23.41 42.65
N GLY A 3 -23.15 -24.71 42.39
CA GLY A 3 -22.48 -25.35 41.26
C GLY A 3 -23.12 -24.95 39.95
N GLY A 4 -22.39 -24.17 39.16
CA GLY A 4 -22.54 -24.17 37.72
C GLY A 4 -21.67 -25.30 37.17
N ILE A 5 -22.25 -26.21 36.40
CA ILE A 5 -21.47 -27.14 35.57
C ILE A 5 -20.69 -26.24 34.60
N PHE A 6 -19.40 -26.03 34.85
CA PHE A 6 -18.50 -25.46 33.86
C PHE A 6 -18.47 -26.44 32.69
N HIS A 7 -19.25 -26.16 31.64
CA HIS A 7 -19.02 -26.81 30.36
C HIS A 7 -17.60 -26.43 29.95
N VAL A 8 -16.72 -27.42 29.88
CA VAL A 8 -15.36 -27.17 29.39
C VAL A 8 -15.50 -26.76 27.94
N VAL A 9 -15.16 -25.51 27.64
CA VAL A 9 -15.21 -24.93 26.30
C VAL A 9 -13.81 -24.50 25.91
N GLY A 10 -13.47 -24.62 24.64
CA GLY A 10 -12.18 -24.26 24.09
C GLY A 10 -12.35 -23.44 22.80
N SER A 11 -11.26 -22.83 22.35
CA SER A 11 -11.23 -22.15 21.05
C SER A 11 -11.47 -23.14 19.90
N GLY A 12 -12.15 -22.71 18.85
CA GLY A 12 -12.21 -23.50 17.62
C GLY A 12 -10.82 -23.59 16.98
N GLY A 13 -10.42 -24.78 16.53
CA GLY A 13 -9.14 -24.98 15.88
C GLY A 13 -8.95 -26.43 15.41
N GLY A 14 -8.04 -26.65 14.46
CA GLY A 14 -7.83 -27.95 13.82
C GLY A 14 -7.43 -27.88 12.36
N LYS A 15 -7.62 -28.99 11.65
CA LYS A 15 -7.20 -29.15 10.24
C LYS A 15 -8.41 -29.26 9.34
N SER A 16 -8.38 -28.58 8.21
CA SER A 16 -9.43 -28.64 7.20
C SER A 16 -9.45 -30.00 6.51
N THR A 17 -10.64 -30.53 6.24
CA THR A 17 -10.86 -31.72 5.40
C THR A 17 -11.13 -31.38 3.94
N HIS A 18 -11.19 -30.08 3.59
CA HIS A 18 -11.63 -29.61 2.28
C HIS A 18 -10.60 -28.72 1.58
N PHE A 19 -9.85 -27.93 2.35
CA PHE A 19 -8.94 -26.93 1.81
C PHE A 19 -7.50 -27.36 2.04
N SER A 20 -6.75 -27.44 0.94
CA SER A 20 -5.30 -27.55 1.01
C SER A 20 -4.70 -26.31 1.69
N ARG A 21 -3.56 -26.51 2.34
CA ARG A 21 -2.79 -25.43 2.93
C ARG A 21 -2.36 -24.46 1.85
N ALA A 22 -2.62 -23.18 2.06
CA ALA A 22 -2.11 -22.14 1.17
C ALA A 22 -0.60 -21.95 1.36
N ASP A 23 0.12 -21.56 0.30
CA ASP A 23 1.58 -21.39 0.34
C ASP A 23 2.06 -20.40 1.41
N TYR A 24 1.25 -19.36 1.68
CA TYR A 24 1.57 -18.39 2.72
C TYR A 24 1.48 -18.97 4.14
N GLN A 25 0.66 -20.00 4.39
CA GLN A 25 0.55 -20.65 5.70
C GLN A 25 1.76 -21.59 5.88
N SER A 26 2.87 -20.97 6.24
CA SER A 26 4.17 -21.60 6.41
C SER A 26 4.77 -21.21 7.76
N GLY A 27 5.72 -21.99 8.25
CA GLY A 27 6.42 -21.75 9.51
C GLY A 27 6.64 -23.00 10.34
N LEU A 28 7.20 -22.82 11.53
CA LEU A 28 7.39 -23.92 12.48
C LEU A 28 6.03 -24.55 12.83
N ASN A 29 6.01 -25.88 12.93
CA ASN A 29 4.83 -26.73 13.16
C ASN A 29 3.75 -26.75 12.05
N LEU A 30 3.92 -25.98 10.98
CA LEU A 30 3.03 -25.98 9.82
C LEU A 30 3.54 -26.95 8.75
N THR A 31 3.41 -28.26 8.98
CA THR A 31 3.88 -29.32 8.07
C THR A 31 2.76 -30.07 7.34
N ASP A 32 1.50 -29.95 7.81
CA ASP A 32 0.35 -30.61 7.20
C ASP A 32 -0.01 -30.01 5.83
N ALA A 33 -0.47 -30.84 4.89
CA ALA A 33 -0.89 -30.39 3.57
C ALA A 33 -2.25 -29.67 3.57
N SER A 34 -2.99 -29.72 4.68
CA SER A 34 -4.32 -29.13 4.83
C SER A 34 -4.26 -27.77 5.54
N ARG A 35 -5.22 -26.87 5.25
CA ARG A 35 -5.35 -25.59 5.95
C ARG A 35 -5.59 -25.82 7.43
N GLN A 36 -4.74 -25.25 8.27
CA GLN A 36 -4.80 -25.35 9.73
C GLN A 36 -5.44 -24.10 10.33
N VAL A 37 -6.34 -24.20 11.30
CA VAL A 37 -7.01 -23.07 11.98
C VAL A 37 -6.74 -23.09 13.48
N PRO A 38 -6.72 -21.93 14.17
CA PRO A 38 -6.85 -20.57 13.61
C PRO A 38 -5.51 -20.04 13.05
N ASP A 39 -5.50 -18.87 12.41
CA ASP A 39 -4.25 -18.18 12.05
C ASP A 39 -3.66 -17.41 13.23
N VAL A 40 -4.53 -16.76 14.00
CA VAL A 40 -4.24 -15.90 15.13
C VAL A 40 -5.33 -16.03 16.19
N SER A 41 -5.06 -15.53 17.40
CA SER A 41 -6.01 -15.56 18.51
C SER A 41 -6.11 -14.20 19.21
N ALA A 42 -7.10 -14.06 20.08
CA ALA A 42 -7.22 -12.96 21.05
C ALA A 42 -8.08 -13.44 22.23
N ASN A 43 -8.24 -12.60 23.25
CA ASN A 43 -9.06 -12.97 24.41
C ASN A 43 -10.48 -13.36 23.99
N ALA A 44 -10.94 -14.50 24.49
CA ALA A 44 -12.22 -15.11 24.18
C ALA A 44 -12.85 -15.78 25.41
N ASP A 45 -12.28 -15.65 26.60
CA ASP A 45 -12.84 -16.26 27.81
C ASP A 45 -13.88 -15.31 28.42
N PRO A 46 -15.15 -15.73 28.60
CA PRO A 46 -16.15 -14.92 29.29
C PRO A 46 -15.77 -14.57 30.75
N ALA A 47 -14.93 -15.37 31.42
CA ALA A 47 -14.45 -15.08 32.77
C ALA A 47 -13.51 -13.87 32.82
N THR A 48 -12.85 -13.55 31.72
CA THR A 48 -12.01 -12.35 31.53
C THR A 48 -12.50 -11.51 30.35
N GLY A 49 -13.80 -11.57 30.06
CA GLY A 49 -14.40 -11.11 28.82
C GLY A 49 -14.50 -9.59 28.67
N TYR A 50 -15.16 -9.18 27.59
CA TYR A 50 -15.38 -7.78 27.21
C TYR A 50 -16.68 -7.24 27.79
N ALA A 51 -16.66 -6.01 28.28
CA ALA A 51 -17.88 -5.30 28.64
C ALA A 51 -18.59 -4.79 27.38
N VAL A 52 -19.82 -5.25 27.15
CA VAL A 52 -20.67 -4.86 26.02
C VAL A 52 -22.01 -4.37 26.54
N TYR A 53 -22.49 -3.25 26.00
CA TYR A 53 -23.81 -2.74 26.31
C TYR A 53 -24.84 -3.32 25.34
N LEU A 54 -25.84 -4.01 25.88
CA LEU A 54 -26.99 -4.55 25.18
C LEU A 54 -28.23 -3.82 25.68
N THR A 55 -28.92 -3.10 24.78
CA THR A 55 -30.14 -2.37 25.15
C THR A 55 -31.18 -3.35 25.71
N PRO A 56 -31.53 -3.24 27.01
CA PRO A 56 -32.42 -4.19 27.62
C PRO A 56 -33.87 -3.96 27.17
N LYS A 57 -34.65 -5.05 27.07
CA LYS A 57 -36.10 -4.94 26.77
C LYS A 57 -36.88 -4.32 27.92
N ASN A 58 -36.45 -4.55 29.15
CA ASN A 58 -37.01 -3.95 30.36
C ASN A 58 -36.01 -2.93 30.92
N PRO A 59 -36.39 -1.66 31.15
CA PRO A 59 -35.50 -0.63 31.69
C PRO A 59 -34.87 -0.96 33.06
N LYS A 60 -35.38 -1.98 33.77
CA LYS A 60 -34.84 -2.46 35.04
C LYS A 60 -33.72 -3.49 34.90
N ASP A 61 -33.55 -4.09 33.72
CA ASP A 61 -32.48 -5.06 33.48
C ASP A 61 -31.15 -4.32 33.22
N PRO A 62 -30.00 -4.85 33.67
CA PRO A 62 -28.71 -4.24 33.39
C PRO A 62 -28.40 -4.32 31.89
N GLY A 63 -28.09 -3.17 31.28
CA GLY A 63 -27.68 -3.14 29.87
C GLY A 63 -26.23 -3.59 29.65
N TRP A 64 -25.33 -3.37 30.62
CA TRP A 64 -23.95 -3.85 30.53
C TRP A 64 -23.84 -5.32 30.87
N GLN A 65 -23.14 -6.09 30.02
CA GLN A 65 -22.86 -7.50 30.20
C GLN A 65 -21.39 -7.80 29.88
N VAL A 66 -20.84 -8.85 30.48
CA VAL A 66 -19.52 -9.37 30.10
C VAL A 66 -19.72 -10.55 29.15
N VAL A 67 -19.08 -10.49 27.98
CA VAL A 67 -19.16 -11.52 26.94
C VAL A 67 -17.78 -11.97 26.51
N GLY A 68 -17.68 -13.20 26.01
CA GLY A 68 -16.45 -13.76 25.44
C GLY A 68 -16.72 -14.44 24.10
N GLY A 69 -16.00 -15.52 23.86
CA GLY A 69 -16.03 -16.29 22.63
C GLY A 69 -15.15 -15.70 21.52
N THR A 70 -14.85 -16.52 20.52
CA THR A 70 -14.15 -16.07 19.32
C THR A 70 -14.94 -15.01 18.55
N SER A 71 -16.26 -14.94 18.76
CA SER A 71 -17.12 -13.84 18.29
C SER A 71 -16.70 -12.47 18.81
N ALA A 72 -16.07 -12.38 19.98
CA ALA A 72 -15.50 -11.13 20.50
C ALA A 72 -14.04 -10.93 20.07
N ALA A 73 -13.28 -12.02 19.90
CA ALA A 73 -11.91 -11.97 19.38
C ALA A 73 -11.83 -11.46 17.91
N SER A 74 -12.76 -11.88 17.05
CA SER A 74 -12.81 -11.49 15.64
C SER A 74 -12.93 -9.96 15.42
N PRO A 75 -13.91 -9.25 16.03
CA PRO A 75 -14.01 -7.79 15.86
C PRO A 75 -12.86 -7.03 16.52
N LEU A 76 -12.23 -7.57 17.58
CA LEU A 76 -10.99 -6.98 18.12
C LEU A 76 -9.88 -6.98 17.06
N TRP A 77 -9.64 -8.10 16.39
CA TRP A 77 -8.68 -8.18 15.28
C TRP A 77 -9.07 -7.28 14.10
N ALA A 78 -10.37 -7.13 13.81
CA ALA A 78 -10.82 -6.19 12.78
C ALA A 78 -10.50 -4.73 13.13
N GLY A 79 -10.68 -4.33 14.39
CA GLY A 79 -10.28 -3.01 14.89
C GLY A 79 -8.76 -2.79 14.78
N ILE A 80 -7.97 -3.76 15.24
CA ILE A 80 -6.49 -3.72 15.11
C ILE A 80 -6.06 -3.59 13.65
N ALA A 81 -6.67 -4.34 12.73
CA ALA A 81 -6.38 -4.25 11.30
C ALA A 81 -6.77 -2.88 10.72
N ALA A 82 -7.85 -2.26 11.19
CA ALA A 82 -8.23 -0.91 10.79
C ALA A 82 -7.20 0.13 11.24
N ASP A 83 -6.75 0.05 12.49
CA ASP A 83 -5.71 0.94 13.04
C ASP A 83 -4.38 0.77 12.31
N ILE A 84 -3.96 -0.48 12.04
CA ILE A 84 -2.77 -0.77 11.23
C ILE A 84 -2.92 -0.18 9.83
N ASN A 85 -4.07 -0.36 9.17
CA ASN A 85 -4.30 0.21 7.84
C ASN A 85 -4.28 1.74 7.84
N GLN A 86 -4.77 2.38 8.90
CA GLN A 86 -4.67 3.82 9.06
C GLN A 86 -3.21 4.25 9.20
N ALA A 87 -2.43 3.57 10.05
CA ALA A 87 -1.01 3.86 10.25
C ALA A 87 -0.18 3.63 8.98
N LEU A 88 -0.39 2.52 8.26
CA LEU A 88 0.30 2.22 7.00
C LEU A 88 0.01 3.28 5.93
N ARG A 89 -1.26 3.70 5.78
CA ARG A 89 -1.62 4.77 4.83
C ARG A 89 -0.98 6.10 5.19
N ALA A 90 -0.86 6.44 6.47
CA ALA A 90 -0.22 7.67 6.92
C ALA A 90 1.27 7.75 6.54
N ILE A 91 1.92 6.61 6.30
CA ILE A 91 3.31 6.51 5.82
C ILE A 91 3.39 6.01 4.37
N HIS A 92 2.29 6.08 3.63
CA HIS A 92 2.19 5.72 2.20
C HIS A 92 2.53 4.25 1.87
N VAL A 93 2.33 3.34 2.82
CA VAL A 93 2.35 1.89 2.61
C VAL A 93 0.93 1.39 2.35
N SER A 94 0.79 0.46 1.40
CA SER A 94 -0.50 -0.13 1.08
C SER A 94 -1.15 -0.78 2.32
N PRO A 95 -2.49 -0.71 2.47
CA PRO A 95 -3.18 -1.41 3.54
C PRO A 95 -2.99 -2.93 3.41
N LEU A 96 -3.23 -3.66 4.49
CA LEU A 96 -3.07 -5.11 4.61
C LEU A 96 -3.77 -5.91 3.51
N GLY A 97 -4.92 -5.44 3.01
CA GLY A 97 -5.73 -6.15 2.02
C GLY A 97 -6.00 -7.60 2.45
N HIS A 98 -5.56 -8.56 1.64
CA HIS A 98 -5.46 -9.96 2.08
C HIS A 98 -4.33 -10.11 3.10
N ALA A 99 -4.66 -9.97 4.39
CA ALA A 99 -3.69 -9.83 5.47
C ALA A 99 -2.83 -11.08 5.72
N LEU A 100 -3.32 -12.29 5.44
CA LEU A 100 -2.68 -13.54 5.84
C LEU A 100 -1.24 -13.69 5.30
N PRO A 101 -0.95 -13.48 4.00
CA PRO A 101 0.42 -13.44 3.50
C PRO A 101 1.37 -12.51 4.27
N ALA A 102 0.91 -11.32 4.64
CA ALA A 102 1.73 -10.38 5.39
C ALA A 102 1.97 -10.86 6.83
N LEU A 103 0.92 -11.35 7.50
CA LEU A 103 0.98 -11.84 8.88
C LEU A 103 1.88 -13.07 9.04
N TYR A 104 1.76 -14.06 8.15
CA TYR A 104 2.64 -15.24 8.17
C TYR A 104 4.08 -14.89 7.80
N ARG A 105 4.31 -13.89 6.94
CA ARG A 105 5.67 -13.43 6.62
C ARG A 105 6.36 -12.83 7.83
N ILE A 106 5.72 -11.90 8.53
CA ILE A 106 6.30 -11.28 9.73
C ILE A 106 6.48 -12.31 10.85
N TYR A 107 5.62 -13.33 10.94
CA TYR A 107 5.77 -14.46 11.85
C TYR A 107 7.04 -15.29 11.57
N ASN A 108 7.33 -15.53 10.28
CA ASN A 108 8.49 -16.34 9.87
C ASN A 108 9.80 -15.56 9.74
N THR A 109 9.77 -14.24 9.89
CA THR A 109 10.95 -13.39 9.75
C THR A 109 11.43 -12.99 11.15
N PRO A 110 12.72 -13.15 11.48
CA PRO A 110 13.27 -12.65 12.73
C PRO A 110 13.01 -11.14 12.88
N GLN A 111 12.23 -10.77 13.89
CA GLN A 111 11.93 -9.37 14.23
C GLN A 111 12.73 -8.93 15.44
N ILE A 112 12.98 -7.62 15.54
CA ILE A 112 13.62 -7.03 16.72
C ILE A 112 12.77 -7.26 17.98
N TYR A 113 11.44 -7.12 17.84
CA TYR A 113 10.48 -7.40 18.90
C TYR A 113 9.39 -8.33 18.36
N PRO A 114 8.95 -9.36 19.11
CA PRO A 114 7.98 -10.34 18.62
C PRO A 114 6.65 -9.69 18.19
N PRO A 115 6.15 -9.97 16.97
CA PRO A 115 4.87 -9.46 16.49
C PRO A 115 3.67 -10.18 17.12
N TYR A 116 3.90 -11.35 17.73
CA TYR A 116 2.86 -12.15 18.39
C TYR A 116 3.30 -12.55 19.79
N HIS A 117 2.32 -12.71 20.68
CA HIS A 117 2.51 -13.37 21.95
C HIS A 117 2.10 -14.83 21.81
N ASP A 118 3.10 -15.70 21.84
CA ASP A 118 2.94 -17.14 21.69
C ASP A 118 2.28 -17.76 22.94
N ILE A 119 1.16 -18.46 22.74
CA ILE A 119 0.38 -19.06 23.82
C ILE A 119 0.75 -20.53 23.93
N VAL A 120 1.63 -20.85 24.89
CA VAL A 120 2.23 -22.20 24.97
C VAL A 120 1.55 -23.13 25.98
N LYS A 121 0.42 -22.73 26.56
CA LYS A 121 -0.28 -23.49 27.61
C LYS A 121 -1.79 -23.47 27.40
N GLY A 122 -2.41 -24.63 27.63
CA GLY A 122 -3.85 -24.83 27.50
C GLY A 122 -4.20 -25.78 26.37
N SER A 123 -5.49 -25.97 26.14
CA SER A 123 -6.00 -26.84 25.07
C SER A 123 -7.35 -26.35 24.59
N ASN A 124 -7.76 -26.77 23.39
CA ASN A 124 -9.15 -26.72 22.97
C ASN A 124 -9.85 -28.09 23.10
N LEU A 125 -9.47 -28.85 24.14
CA LEU A 125 -9.98 -30.19 24.46
C LEU A 125 -9.53 -31.30 23.51
N PHE A 126 -9.13 -30.98 22.28
CA PHE A 126 -8.62 -31.93 21.30
C PHE A 126 -7.13 -31.72 20.99
N TYR A 127 -6.74 -30.47 20.76
CA TYR A 127 -5.35 -30.08 20.54
C TYR A 127 -4.77 -29.37 21.76
N GLN A 128 -3.47 -29.53 21.96
CA GLN A 128 -2.71 -28.84 23.01
C GLN A 128 -2.00 -27.63 22.41
N ALA A 129 -1.99 -26.54 23.17
CA ALA A 129 -1.16 -25.39 22.88
C ALA A 129 0.31 -25.72 23.17
N GLY A 130 1.23 -25.08 22.45
CA GLY A 130 2.66 -25.35 22.58
C GLY A 130 3.48 -24.26 21.91
N PRO A 131 4.83 -24.34 21.96
CA PRO A 131 5.66 -23.32 21.33
C PRO A 131 5.44 -23.23 19.83
N ASN A 132 5.41 -22.00 19.32
CA ASN A 132 5.13 -21.62 17.93
C ASN A 132 3.68 -21.95 17.53
N TYR A 133 3.41 -22.01 16.22
CA TYR A 133 2.08 -22.26 15.70
C TYR A 133 1.47 -23.53 16.30
N ASP A 134 0.25 -23.40 16.81
CA ASP A 134 -0.55 -24.51 17.28
C ASP A 134 -2.02 -24.43 16.82
N LEU A 135 -2.73 -25.56 16.92
CA LEU A 135 -4.12 -25.70 16.49
C LEU A 135 -5.14 -25.19 17.52
N VAL A 136 -4.69 -24.44 18.53
CA VAL A 136 -5.52 -23.84 19.59
C VAL A 136 -5.56 -22.32 19.42
N THR A 137 -4.42 -21.70 19.15
CA THR A 137 -4.21 -20.24 19.17
C THR A 137 -3.50 -19.70 17.92
N GLY A 138 -3.09 -20.57 16.99
CA GLY A 138 -2.42 -20.20 15.76
C GLY A 138 -1.03 -19.64 16.06
N MET A 139 -0.67 -18.51 15.45
CA MET A 139 0.57 -17.77 15.74
C MET A 139 0.55 -17.06 17.11
N GLY A 140 -0.58 -17.06 17.82
CA GLY A 140 -0.77 -16.36 19.10
C GLY A 140 -1.57 -15.06 18.97
N THR A 141 -1.47 -14.20 19.99
CA THR A 141 -2.19 -12.91 20.05
C THR A 141 -1.36 -11.76 19.47
N PRO A 142 -1.97 -10.70 18.91
CA PRO A 142 -1.22 -9.63 18.26
C PRO A 142 -0.51 -8.73 19.27
N ASP A 143 0.72 -8.35 18.95
CA ASP A 143 1.28 -7.06 19.36
C ASP A 143 1.06 -6.07 18.20
N ALA A 144 0.00 -5.27 18.30
CA ALA A 144 -0.44 -4.41 17.20
C ALA A 144 0.64 -3.40 16.76
N TRP A 145 1.43 -2.88 17.70
CA TRP A 145 2.50 -1.93 17.41
C TRP A 145 3.66 -2.62 16.69
N ASN A 146 4.11 -3.77 17.18
CA ASN A 146 5.20 -4.52 16.54
C ASN A 146 4.80 -4.97 15.13
N ILE A 147 3.57 -5.48 14.96
CA ILE A 147 3.03 -5.82 13.63
C ILE A 147 3.07 -4.60 12.71
N MET A 148 2.55 -3.45 13.14
CA MET A 148 2.54 -2.22 12.33
C MET A 148 3.96 -1.81 11.91
N ARG A 149 4.90 -1.78 12.86
CA ARG A 149 6.32 -1.45 12.62
C ARG A 149 6.94 -2.39 11.59
N ASP A 150 6.75 -3.68 11.76
CA ASP A 150 7.40 -4.69 10.91
C ASP A 150 6.80 -4.70 9.50
N LEU A 151 5.54 -4.27 9.35
CA LEU A 151 4.88 -4.08 8.05
C LEU A 151 5.40 -2.86 7.27
N GLN A 152 5.92 -1.82 7.92
CA GLN A 152 6.49 -0.64 7.22
C GLN A 152 7.70 -1.01 6.35
N GLY A 153 8.42 -2.07 6.74
CA GLY A 153 9.57 -2.61 6.04
C GLY A 153 9.31 -3.94 5.34
N ALA A 154 8.10 -4.49 5.43
CA ALA A 154 7.82 -5.86 5.02
C ALA A 154 8.00 -6.05 3.51
N PRO A 155 8.80 -7.04 3.08
CA PRO A 155 8.88 -7.45 1.69
C PRO A 155 7.51 -7.80 1.12
N GLY A 156 7.23 -7.39 -0.12
CA GLY A 156 6.00 -7.71 -0.84
C GLY A 156 4.77 -6.82 -0.58
N LEU A 157 4.81 -5.86 0.37
CA LEU A 157 3.81 -4.79 0.41
C LEU A 157 4.25 -3.61 -0.47
N PRO A 158 3.39 -3.14 -1.41
CA PRO A 158 3.72 -1.98 -2.22
C PRO A 158 3.80 -0.72 -1.37
N THR A 159 4.92 -0.01 -1.45
CA THR A 159 5.18 1.28 -0.81
C THR A 159 5.23 2.37 -1.88
N GLN A 160 4.43 3.42 -1.72
CA GLN A 160 4.49 4.60 -2.59
C GLN A 160 5.77 5.40 -2.29
N LEU A 161 6.56 5.71 -3.31
CA LEU A 161 7.79 6.48 -3.16
C LEU A 161 7.62 7.98 -3.47
N LEU A 162 6.59 8.35 -4.23
CA LEU A 162 6.30 9.75 -4.53
C LEU A 162 5.46 10.38 -3.42
N GLN A 163 5.71 11.66 -3.18
CA GLN A 163 4.90 12.52 -2.35
C GLN A 163 4.11 13.49 -3.22
N ASN A 164 3.03 14.03 -2.68
CA ASN A 164 2.14 14.96 -3.38
C ASN A 164 1.72 14.44 -4.78
N VAL A 165 1.26 13.19 -4.80
CA VAL A 165 0.96 12.41 -6.02
C VAL A 165 -0.14 13.00 -6.89
N SER A 166 -1.07 13.74 -6.30
CA SER A 166 -2.18 14.43 -6.95
C SER A 166 -2.01 15.95 -6.95
N PHE A 167 -0.80 16.46 -6.67
CA PHE A 167 -0.45 17.89 -6.69
C PHE A 167 -1.20 18.83 -5.69
N GLU A 168 -2.12 18.30 -4.88
CA GLU A 168 -2.90 19.06 -3.87
C GLU A 168 -2.07 19.63 -2.69
N GLY A 169 -0.83 19.18 -2.51
CA GLY A 169 0.08 19.59 -1.44
C GLY A 169 0.86 20.88 -1.69
N GLY A 170 0.57 21.60 -2.77
CA GLY A 170 1.33 22.77 -3.24
C GLY A 170 2.57 22.38 -4.05
N LEU A 171 3.54 23.30 -4.19
CA LEU A 171 4.70 23.10 -5.06
C LEU A 171 5.64 21.97 -4.58
N ALA A 172 5.95 21.93 -3.29
CA ALA A 172 6.86 20.91 -2.76
C ALA A 172 6.17 19.52 -2.69
N PRO A 173 6.92 18.43 -2.90
CA PRO A 173 8.35 18.34 -3.20
C PRO A 173 8.67 18.29 -4.71
N TRP A 174 7.73 18.69 -5.57
CA TRP A 174 7.98 18.78 -7.00
C TRP A 174 8.89 19.97 -7.33
N GLN A 175 9.78 19.76 -8.29
CA GLN A 175 10.66 20.77 -8.85
C GLN A 175 10.22 21.05 -10.28
N GLU A 176 9.83 22.29 -10.52
CA GLU A 176 9.35 22.79 -11.80
C GLU A 176 10.46 23.52 -12.56
N HIS A 177 10.43 23.37 -13.87
CA HIS A 177 11.18 24.18 -14.81
C HIS A 177 10.28 24.52 -15.98
N SER A 178 10.10 25.80 -16.27
CA SER A 178 9.37 26.26 -17.45
C SER A 178 10.25 27.22 -18.24
N ALA A 179 10.48 26.92 -19.53
CA ALA A 179 11.17 27.84 -20.42
C ALA A 179 10.41 29.17 -20.60
N GLY A 180 9.08 29.14 -20.49
CA GLY A 180 8.21 30.32 -20.48
C GLY A 180 8.12 31.05 -19.13
N GLY A 181 8.69 30.49 -18.07
CA GLY A 181 8.63 31.05 -16.72
C GLY A 181 7.27 30.91 -16.02
N TYR A 182 6.45 29.94 -16.43
CA TYR A 182 5.14 29.66 -15.83
C TYR A 182 5.24 28.68 -14.66
N GLU A 183 4.30 28.81 -13.71
CA GLU A 183 4.05 27.80 -12.67
C GLU A 183 3.31 26.62 -13.30
N LEU A 184 3.79 25.39 -13.07
CA LEU A 184 3.28 24.20 -13.76
C LEU A 184 2.15 23.53 -12.97
N ILE A 185 2.25 23.47 -11.64
CA ILE A 185 1.14 22.99 -10.78
C ILE A 185 0.06 24.07 -10.77
N SER A 186 -1.08 23.76 -11.38
CA SER A 186 -2.16 24.72 -11.58
C SER A 186 -3.53 24.07 -11.50
N MET A 187 -4.59 24.88 -11.49
CA MET A 187 -5.97 24.40 -11.53
C MET A 187 -6.46 24.06 -12.95
N ALA A 188 -5.54 23.99 -13.92
CA ALA A 188 -5.90 23.66 -15.28
C ALA A 188 -6.28 22.18 -15.37
N ASN A 189 -7.51 21.93 -15.83
CA ASN A 189 -8.05 20.63 -16.19
C ASN A 189 -7.49 19.48 -15.32
N PRO A 190 -7.76 19.43 -13.99
CA PRO A 190 -7.34 18.32 -13.15
C PRO A 190 -8.15 17.06 -13.46
N HIS A 191 -7.55 15.88 -13.24
CA HIS A 191 -8.25 14.60 -13.38
C HIS A 191 -9.06 14.33 -12.10
N THR A 192 -8.44 14.53 -10.94
CA THR A 192 -9.13 14.54 -9.64
C THR A 192 -8.68 15.74 -8.81
N GLY A 193 -9.44 16.09 -7.78
CA GLY A 193 -9.08 17.21 -6.91
C GLY A 193 -9.17 18.58 -7.61
N THR A 194 -8.21 19.45 -7.30
CA THR A 194 -8.16 20.87 -7.67
C THR A 194 -6.97 21.19 -8.56
N TYR A 195 -5.85 20.50 -8.41
CA TYR A 195 -4.57 20.81 -9.06
C TYR A 195 -4.09 19.67 -9.95
N SER A 196 -3.40 20.02 -11.03
CA SER A 196 -2.62 19.09 -11.85
C SER A 196 -1.34 19.78 -12.34
N ALA A 197 -0.40 19.02 -12.88
CA ALA A 197 0.75 19.59 -13.57
C ALA A 197 0.38 19.92 -15.03
N TYR A 198 0.25 21.20 -15.36
CA TYR A 198 -0.01 21.74 -16.69
C TYR A 198 1.31 22.15 -17.36
N LEU A 199 1.69 21.40 -18.40
CA LEU A 199 2.88 21.64 -19.20
C LEU A 199 2.49 22.12 -20.59
N CYS A 200 3.34 22.93 -21.20
CA CYS A 200 3.16 23.55 -22.51
C CYS A 200 1.94 24.51 -22.57
N GLY A 201 1.25 24.60 -23.70
CA GLY A 201 0.20 25.60 -23.94
C GLY A 201 0.70 26.94 -24.51
N TYR A 202 2.00 27.04 -24.82
CA TYR A 202 2.62 28.22 -25.41
C TYR A 202 3.70 27.83 -26.44
N SER A 203 4.14 28.79 -27.26
CA SER A 203 5.12 28.54 -28.32
C SER A 203 6.50 28.22 -27.77
N ASN A 204 7.18 27.21 -28.34
CA ASN A 204 8.53 26.77 -27.93
C ASN A 204 8.58 26.37 -26.44
N CYS A 205 7.51 25.74 -25.96
CA CYS A 205 7.53 25.23 -24.61
C CYS A 205 8.60 24.15 -24.43
N ASP A 206 9.27 24.23 -23.30
CA ASP A 206 10.10 23.19 -22.73
C ASP A 206 9.86 23.27 -21.22
N ASP A 207 8.87 22.49 -20.79
CA ASP A 207 8.44 22.44 -19.40
C ASP A 207 8.77 21.07 -18.85
N THR A 208 9.26 21.05 -17.61
CA THR A 208 9.62 19.83 -16.90
C THR A 208 9.18 19.94 -15.45
N ILE A 209 8.51 18.91 -14.94
CA ILE A 209 8.23 18.75 -13.51
C ILE A 209 8.83 17.43 -13.02
N THR A 210 9.52 17.47 -11.88
CA THR A 210 10.32 16.34 -11.40
C THR A 210 10.27 16.17 -9.89
N GLN A 211 10.47 14.95 -9.41
CA GLN A 211 10.66 14.65 -8.00
C GLN A 211 11.89 13.76 -7.82
N THR A 212 12.76 14.12 -6.88
CA THR A 212 13.90 13.28 -6.49
C THR A 212 13.52 12.37 -5.35
N LEU A 213 13.73 11.07 -5.52
CA LEU A 213 13.45 10.04 -4.53
C LEU A 213 14.61 9.05 -4.41
N THR A 214 14.74 8.41 -3.25
CA THR A 214 15.74 7.33 -3.05
C THR A 214 15.07 5.99 -3.24
N ILE A 215 15.61 5.15 -4.13
CA ILE A 215 15.10 3.80 -4.34
C ILE A 215 15.64 2.89 -3.23
N PRO A 216 14.79 2.20 -2.46
CA PRO A 216 15.26 1.20 -1.50
C PRO A 216 16.14 0.14 -2.18
N ALA A 217 17.29 -0.19 -1.58
CA ALA A 217 18.20 -1.18 -2.16
C ALA A 217 17.58 -2.58 -2.30
N SER A 218 16.55 -2.89 -1.49
CA SER A 218 15.79 -4.13 -1.53
C SER A 218 14.63 -4.12 -2.53
N THR A 219 14.41 -3.07 -3.32
CA THR A 219 13.33 -3.04 -4.32
C THR A 219 13.49 -4.20 -5.32
N HIS A 220 12.44 -5.01 -5.49
CA HIS A 220 12.39 -6.15 -6.40
C HIS A 220 11.36 -5.98 -7.51
N ASN A 221 10.31 -5.19 -7.27
CA ASN A 221 9.40 -4.78 -8.32
C ASN A 221 8.98 -3.31 -8.10
N ALA A 222 8.78 -2.59 -9.20
CA ALA A 222 8.38 -1.20 -9.20
C ALA A 222 7.37 -0.92 -10.32
N VAL A 223 6.24 -0.32 -9.95
CA VAL A 223 5.17 0.05 -10.87
C VAL A 223 4.95 1.55 -10.81
N LEU A 224 5.14 2.21 -11.95
CA LEU A 224 4.81 3.62 -12.17
C LEU A 224 3.46 3.70 -12.87
N SER A 225 2.56 4.53 -12.37
CA SER A 225 1.30 4.87 -13.01
C SER A 225 1.04 6.36 -12.93
N TYR A 226 0.31 6.91 -13.90
CA TYR A 226 -0.12 8.31 -13.90
C TYR A 226 -1.29 8.50 -14.86
N TRP A 227 -2.06 9.56 -14.65
CA TRP A 227 -3.07 10.04 -15.59
C TRP A 227 -2.50 11.16 -16.44
N ILE A 228 -2.83 11.16 -17.74
CA ILE A 228 -2.41 12.19 -18.69
C ILE A 228 -3.56 12.62 -19.59
N TYR A 229 -3.62 13.92 -19.84
CA TYR A 229 -4.44 14.52 -20.90
C TYR A 229 -3.52 15.27 -21.86
N ILE A 230 -3.46 14.82 -23.11
CA ILE A 230 -2.79 15.56 -24.18
C ILE A 230 -3.84 16.34 -24.96
N GLY A 231 -3.74 17.67 -24.91
CA GLY A 231 -4.59 18.59 -25.65
C GLY A 231 -3.88 19.13 -26.87
N ARG A 232 -4.65 19.35 -27.94
CA ARG A 232 -4.21 20.00 -29.18
C ARG A 232 -5.38 20.62 -29.91
N ALA A 233 -5.11 21.60 -30.78
CA ALA A 233 -6.05 22.19 -31.72
C ALA A 233 -5.66 21.96 -33.19
N ASP A 234 -4.43 21.52 -33.46
CA ASP A 234 -4.02 21.13 -34.80
C ASP A 234 -4.46 19.68 -35.10
N THR A 235 -4.69 19.35 -36.36
CA THR A 235 -5.12 18.01 -36.80
C THR A 235 -4.00 17.27 -37.53
N THR A 236 -2.74 17.68 -37.32
CA THR A 236 -1.58 17.07 -37.98
C THR A 236 -1.39 15.64 -37.49
N THR A 237 -0.99 14.75 -38.39
CA THR A 237 -0.65 13.36 -38.03
C THR A 237 0.85 13.19 -37.78
N THR A 238 1.60 14.30 -37.72
CA THR A 238 3.04 14.28 -37.50
C THR A 238 3.35 14.56 -36.04
N CYS A 239 4.08 13.63 -35.43
CA CYS A 239 4.62 13.71 -34.09
C CYS A 239 5.67 14.85 -34.05
N THR A 240 5.28 16.02 -33.55
CA THR A 240 6.10 17.25 -33.58
C THR A 240 6.31 17.81 -32.17
N ASP A 241 5.25 17.90 -31.39
CA ASP A 241 5.31 18.20 -29.97
C ASP A 241 5.33 16.89 -29.18
N THR A 242 6.18 16.78 -28.15
CA THR A 242 6.46 15.52 -27.46
C THR A 242 6.27 15.64 -25.97
N PHE A 243 5.87 14.52 -25.35
CA PHE A 243 5.82 14.33 -23.92
C PHE A 243 6.67 13.12 -23.53
N HIS A 244 7.50 13.27 -22.52
CA HIS A 244 8.46 12.29 -22.06
C HIS A 244 8.27 12.01 -20.57
N VAL A 245 8.22 10.73 -20.21
CA VAL A 245 8.39 10.27 -18.83
C VAL A 245 9.79 9.69 -18.72
N PHE A 246 10.58 10.14 -17.77
CA PHE A 246 11.97 9.74 -17.69
C PHE A 246 12.47 9.52 -16.25
N LEU A 247 13.51 8.70 -16.15
CA LEU A 247 14.34 8.56 -14.96
C LEU A 247 15.74 9.11 -15.25
N ARG A 248 16.32 9.87 -14.33
CA ARG A 248 17.73 10.30 -14.43
C ARG A 248 18.41 10.39 -13.08
N ALA A 249 19.73 10.34 -13.06
CA ALA A 249 20.49 10.65 -11.85
C ALA A 249 20.28 12.12 -11.44
N PRO A 250 20.23 12.44 -10.13
CA PRO A 250 20.12 13.83 -9.68
C PRO A 250 21.43 14.61 -9.95
N THR A 251 21.46 15.35 -11.07
CA THR A 251 22.47 16.32 -11.57
C THR A 251 23.85 15.76 -11.98
N ALA A 252 24.60 16.28 -12.97
CA ALA A 252 24.67 17.59 -13.66
C ALA A 252 23.98 17.66 -15.05
N PRO A 253 23.87 18.85 -15.70
CA PRO A 253 23.33 18.98 -17.07
C PRO A 253 24.04 18.06 -18.06
N GLY A 254 23.27 17.34 -18.88
CA GLY A 254 23.80 16.34 -19.83
C GLY A 254 23.88 14.91 -19.30
N THR A 255 23.34 14.62 -18.12
CA THR A 255 23.11 13.23 -17.67
C THR A 255 22.06 12.56 -18.56
N THR A 256 22.42 11.42 -19.14
CA THR A 256 21.51 10.63 -19.98
C THR A 256 20.30 10.19 -19.16
N ALA A 257 19.12 10.55 -19.63
CA ALA A 257 17.85 10.08 -19.07
C ALA A 257 17.48 8.73 -19.68
N THR A 258 16.84 7.88 -18.88
CA THR A 258 16.15 6.68 -19.35
C THR A 258 14.69 7.04 -19.62
N ASP A 259 14.29 7.08 -20.89
CA ASP A 259 12.90 7.25 -21.28
C ASP A 259 12.08 6.02 -20.86
N ILE A 260 11.05 6.25 -20.05
CA ILE A 260 10.04 5.25 -19.69
C ILE A 260 8.92 5.25 -20.73
N GLN A 261 8.52 6.44 -21.18
CA GLN A 261 7.50 6.59 -22.21
C GLN A 261 7.74 7.86 -23.00
N LYS A 262 7.43 7.78 -24.30
CA LYS A 262 7.35 8.93 -25.19
C LYS A 262 5.98 8.94 -25.86
N LEU A 263 5.30 10.08 -25.77
CA LEU A 263 4.04 10.40 -26.45
C LEU A 263 4.24 11.68 -27.26
N CYS A 264 3.26 12.02 -28.10
CA CYS A 264 3.22 13.29 -28.80
C CYS A 264 1.80 13.80 -29.05
N ASN A 265 1.71 14.95 -29.72
CA ASN A 265 0.45 15.55 -30.15
C ASN A 265 -0.50 14.56 -30.85
N THR A 266 -0.02 13.52 -31.54
CA THR A 266 -0.90 12.53 -32.17
C THR A 266 -1.58 11.55 -31.21
N ASP A 267 -1.15 11.50 -29.95
CA ASP A 267 -1.69 10.59 -28.92
C ASP A 267 -2.83 11.22 -28.09
N ALA A 268 -3.30 12.41 -28.48
CA ALA A 268 -4.40 13.11 -27.82
C ALA A 268 -5.70 12.27 -27.81
N ASN A 269 -6.09 11.78 -26.62
CA ASN A 269 -7.26 10.91 -26.46
C ASN A 269 -7.98 11.12 -25.12
N GLY A 270 -8.20 12.37 -24.73
CA GLY A 270 -8.77 12.68 -23.43
C GLY A 270 -7.87 12.23 -22.27
N TRP A 271 -8.47 11.99 -21.11
CA TRP A 271 -7.77 11.42 -19.95
C TRP A 271 -7.51 9.93 -20.14
N VAL A 272 -6.24 9.54 -20.06
CA VAL A 272 -5.78 8.16 -20.15
C VAL A 272 -4.88 7.85 -18.97
N GLN A 273 -5.07 6.70 -18.34
CA GLN A 273 -4.15 6.17 -17.34
C GLN A 273 -3.13 5.26 -18.02
N TYR A 274 -1.85 5.48 -17.72
CA TYR A 274 -0.79 4.53 -18.05
C TYR A 274 -0.24 3.89 -16.78
N SER A 275 0.18 2.62 -16.89
CA SER A 275 0.80 1.86 -15.81
C SER A 275 1.89 0.95 -16.37
N PHE A 276 3.10 1.04 -15.81
CA PHE A 276 4.30 0.38 -16.31
C PHE A 276 5.02 -0.36 -15.18
N ASP A 277 5.46 -1.58 -15.44
CA ASP A 277 6.55 -2.17 -14.67
C ASP A 277 7.86 -1.49 -15.11
N ILE A 278 8.45 -0.69 -14.22
CA ILE A 278 9.71 0.02 -14.47
C ILE A 278 10.87 -0.57 -13.67
N THR A 279 10.72 -1.80 -13.17
CA THR A 279 11.71 -2.48 -12.32
C THR A 279 13.10 -2.47 -12.95
N ALA A 280 13.19 -2.90 -14.22
CA ALA A 280 14.46 -2.96 -14.94
C ALA A 280 15.12 -1.58 -15.11
N ALA A 281 14.33 -0.54 -15.34
CA ALA A 281 14.83 0.83 -15.47
C ALA A 281 15.34 1.41 -14.15
N LEU A 282 14.86 0.90 -13.01
CA LEU A 282 15.28 1.33 -11.67
C LEU A 282 16.48 0.58 -11.12
N VAL A 283 16.87 -0.57 -11.70
CA VAL A 283 18.03 -1.36 -11.24
C VAL A 283 19.31 -0.53 -11.05
N PRO A 284 19.70 0.40 -11.98
CA PRO A 284 20.89 1.22 -11.80
C PRO A 284 20.85 2.16 -10.58
N TYR A 285 19.66 2.43 -10.06
CA TYR A 285 19.38 3.39 -9.00
C TYR A 285 19.06 2.74 -7.65
N LEU A 286 19.10 1.41 -7.52
CA LEU A 286 18.87 0.74 -6.24
C LEU A 286 19.84 1.26 -5.15
N GLY A 287 19.27 1.70 -4.01
CA GLY A 287 20.01 2.32 -2.91
C GLY A 287 20.51 3.73 -3.17
N LYS A 288 20.16 4.33 -4.31
CA LYS A 288 20.65 5.65 -4.76
C LYS A 288 19.47 6.59 -5.03
N PRO A 289 19.71 7.91 -5.03
CA PRO A 289 18.70 8.85 -5.47
C PRO A 289 18.52 8.80 -6.99
N VAL A 290 17.28 8.98 -7.43
CA VAL A 290 16.85 9.09 -8.84
C VAL A 290 15.82 10.21 -8.94
N GLN A 291 15.81 10.90 -10.07
CA GLN A 291 14.79 11.87 -10.41
C GLN A 291 13.83 11.23 -11.41
N LEU A 292 12.56 11.12 -11.02
CA LEU A 292 11.45 10.87 -11.93
C LEU A 292 10.99 12.22 -12.49
N GLY A 293 10.76 12.31 -13.79
CA GLY A 293 10.32 13.53 -14.43
C GLY A 293 9.33 13.33 -15.56
N PHE A 294 8.54 14.38 -15.77
CA PHE A 294 7.64 14.56 -16.89
C PHE A 294 8.07 15.81 -17.63
N GLN A 295 8.34 15.71 -18.92
CA GLN A 295 8.75 16.82 -19.76
C GLN A 295 7.83 16.93 -20.97
N ALA A 296 7.40 18.13 -21.30
CA ALA A 296 6.69 18.44 -22.52
C ALA A 296 7.49 19.46 -23.33
N ILE A 297 7.72 19.16 -24.60
CA ILE A 297 8.44 20.03 -25.54
C ILE A 297 7.53 20.27 -26.74
N GLY A 298 7.30 21.53 -27.09
CA GLY A 298 6.49 21.94 -28.22
C GLY A 298 7.26 22.78 -29.23
N ALA A 299 6.89 22.65 -30.51
CA ALA A 299 7.51 23.34 -31.63
C ALA A 299 6.93 24.75 -31.88
N THR A 300 7.61 25.51 -32.74
CA THR A 300 7.34 26.92 -33.07
C THR A 300 5.98 27.19 -33.74
N SER A 301 5.29 28.23 -33.25
CA SER A 301 4.48 29.29 -33.91
C SER A 301 3.70 28.99 -35.22
N PRO A 302 2.43 29.47 -35.37
CA PRO A 302 1.86 30.60 -34.62
C PRO A 302 0.98 30.25 -33.43
N ARG A 303 0.53 29.00 -33.27
CA ARG A 303 -0.10 28.50 -32.04
C ARG A 303 0.11 26.99 -31.94
N SER A 304 1.14 26.56 -31.21
CA SER A 304 1.12 25.21 -30.66
C SER A 304 0.09 25.23 -29.53
N SER A 305 -1.11 24.79 -29.86
CA SER A 305 -2.19 24.46 -28.92
C SER A 305 -1.91 23.17 -28.16
N PHE A 306 -0.70 22.62 -28.29
CA PHE A 306 -0.27 21.44 -27.56
C PHE A 306 -0.09 21.80 -26.10
N PHE A 307 -0.77 21.06 -25.24
CA PHE A 307 -0.57 21.10 -23.80
C PHE A 307 -0.75 19.72 -23.22
N VAL A 308 -0.17 19.51 -22.05
CA VAL A 308 -0.26 18.25 -21.34
C VAL A 308 -0.65 18.53 -19.90
N ASN A 309 -1.69 17.84 -19.41
CA ASN A 309 -1.95 17.75 -17.97
C ASN A 309 -1.48 16.39 -17.48
N VAL A 310 -0.75 16.35 -16.37
CA VAL A 310 -0.37 15.13 -15.65
C VAL A 310 -0.97 15.20 -14.26
N ASP A 311 -1.58 14.11 -13.82
CA ASP A 311 -2.24 14.02 -12.52
C ASP A 311 -2.16 12.60 -11.94
N ASP A 312 -2.48 12.45 -10.66
CA ASP A 312 -2.64 11.16 -9.97
C ASP A 312 -1.47 10.19 -10.20
N VAL A 313 -0.25 10.67 -9.96
CA VAL A 313 1.01 9.96 -10.24
C VAL A 313 1.37 9.01 -9.09
N SER A 314 1.65 7.75 -9.36
CA SER A 314 2.05 6.79 -8.34
C SER A 314 3.29 6.01 -8.75
N LEU A 315 4.28 5.88 -7.87
CA LEU A 315 5.40 4.95 -7.99
C LEU A 315 5.40 4.01 -6.79
N TYR A 316 4.81 2.83 -6.96
CA TYR A 316 4.84 1.80 -5.93
C TYR A 316 6.04 0.89 -6.12
N VAL A 317 6.75 0.60 -5.03
CA VAL A 317 7.80 -0.43 -5.01
C VAL A 317 7.46 -1.52 -4.02
N THR A 318 7.76 -2.76 -4.37
CA THR A 318 7.78 -3.90 -3.45
C THR A 318 9.23 -4.27 -3.15
N ARG A 319 9.51 -4.48 -1.87
CA ARG A 319 10.83 -4.91 -1.40
C ARG A 319 10.90 -6.44 -1.36
N GLY A 320 12.07 -7.01 -1.63
CA GLY A 320 12.40 -8.43 -1.44
C GLY A 320 13.18 -8.66 -0.15
#